data_AF-A0A8C6NS75-F1
#
_entry.id   AF-A0A8C6NS75-F1
#
_cell.length_a   1.000
_cell.length_b   1.000
_cell.length_c   1.000
_cell.angle_alpha   90.00
_cell.angle_beta   90.00
_cell.angle_gamma   90.00
#
_symmetry.space_group_name_H-M   'P 1'
#
loop_
_entity.id
_entity.type
_entity.pdbx_description
1 polymer ?
#
loop_
_entity_poly.entity_id
_entity_poly.type
_entity_poly.pdbx_seq_one_letter_code
_entity_poly.pdbx_strand_id
1 'polypeptide(L)'
;IFEKMPGLSKTETVGLKKILNSMTAEDLMSLSDTVTNKLIVVENVCEATETILSFSKNAEELLRRRKVQRDLIFKYLVKEGVTMSPNSEKHQLVKRALELWSPVKVGTGSLVGWLALASPHGLVLVGVAGTIHRDSSCLGIFEQTFGLIRSPLDENSWKVKFINLKIKGQDALGGSEVAAPSLSYNSTELQLYCS
;
A
#
# COMPACT_ATOMS: atom_id res chain seq x y z
N ILE A 1 -8.36 17.45 15.32
CA ILE A 1 -9.37 16.40 15.06
C ILE A 1 -9.69 16.51 13.57
N PHE A 2 -9.03 15.69 12.72
CA PHE A 2 -9.36 15.68 11.30
C PHE A 2 -10.54 14.73 11.11
N GLU A 3 -11.73 15.31 10.90
CA GLU A 3 -12.90 14.56 10.46
C GLU A 3 -12.58 13.88 9.14
N LYS A 4 -12.55 12.55 9.19
CA LYS A 4 -12.45 11.69 8.01
C LYS A 4 -13.79 11.83 7.26
N MET A 5 -13.80 12.50 6.12
CA MET A 5 -14.98 12.57 5.25
C MET A 5 -15.50 11.15 4.94
N PRO A 6 -16.82 10.91 4.92
CA PRO A 6 -17.39 9.58 4.75
C PRO A 6 -17.37 9.20 3.26
N GLY A 7 -16.29 8.57 2.81
CA GLY A 7 -16.18 8.05 1.45
C GLY A 7 -14.90 7.26 1.24
N LEU A 8 -14.92 6.38 0.23
CA LEU A 8 -13.72 5.68 -0.22
C LEU A 8 -12.68 6.69 -0.73
N SER A 9 -11.42 6.50 -0.35
CA SER A 9 -10.31 7.26 -0.94
C SER A 9 -10.10 6.89 -2.40
N LYS A 10 -9.41 7.76 -3.14
CA LYS A 10 -9.12 7.53 -4.58
C LYS A 10 -8.43 6.17 -4.83
N THR A 11 -7.48 5.79 -3.97
CA THR A 11 -6.75 4.52 -4.04
C THR A 11 -7.65 3.32 -3.73
N GLU A 12 -8.49 3.42 -2.69
CA GLU A 12 -9.48 2.39 -2.35
C GLU A 12 -10.47 2.18 -3.49
N THR A 13 -11.00 3.26 -4.09
CA THR A 13 -11.94 3.18 -5.21
C THR A 13 -11.33 2.48 -6.42
N VAL A 14 -10.07 2.79 -6.77
CA VAL A 14 -9.37 2.14 -7.87
C VAL A 14 -9.10 0.66 -7.57
N GLY A 15 -8.65 0.34 -6.35
CA GLY A 15 -8.39 -1.03 -5.92
C GLY A 15 -9.65 -1.89 -5.91
N LEU A 16 -10.73 -1.37 -5.33
CA LEU A 16 -12.04 -2.03 -5.32
C LEU A 16 -12.57 -2.23 -6.74
N LYS A 17 -12.48 -1.23 -7.62
CA LYS A 17 -12.90 -1.38 -9.02
C LYS A 17 -12.17 -2.53 -9.71
N LYS A 18 -10.87 -2.69 -9.48
CA LYS A 18 -10.08 -3.81 -10.03
C LYS A 18 -10.54 -5.18 -9.49
N ILE A 19 -10.89 -5.26 -8.21
CA ILE A 19 -11.43 -6.48 -7.58
C ILE A 19 -12.82 -6.81 -8.15
N LEU A 20 -13.72 -5.82 -8.20
CA LEU A 20 -15.10 -5.98 -8.70
C LEU A 20 -15.12 -6.41 -10.18
N ASN A 21 -14.25 -5.83 -11.01
CA ASN A 21 -14.11 -6.23 -12.41
C ASN A 21 -13.57 -7.66 -12.60
N SER A 22 -13.02 -8.27 -11.55
CA SER A 22 -12.57 -9.66 -11.57
C SER A 22 -13.66 -10.64 -11.10
N MET A 23 -14.83 -10.13 -10.69
CA MET A 23 -15.99 -10.93 -10.26
C MET A 23 -16.88 -11.32 -11.45
N THR A 24 -17.71 -12.34 -11.27
CA THR A 24 -18.75 -12.70 -12.24
C THR A 24 -19.88 -11.67 -12.22
N ALA A 25 -20.62 -11.55 -13.33
CA ALA A 25 -21.77 -10.64 -13.39
C ALA A 25 -22.82 -10.99 -12.31
N GLU A 26 -23.12 -12.27 -12.11
CA GLU A 26 -24.10 -12.71 -11.09
C GLU A 26 -23.69 -12.31 -9.66
N ASP A 27 -22.43 -12.53 -9.29
CA ASP A 27 -21.94 -12.16 -7.96
C ASP A 27 -21.89 -10.65 -7.75
N LEU A 28 -21.59 -9.89 -8.82
CA LEU A 28 -21.56 -8.43 -8.78
C LEU A 28 -22.97 -7.85 -8.57
N MET A 29 -23.97 -8.37 -9.28
CA MET A 29 -25.38 -7.95 -9.10
C MET A 29 -25.90 -8.31 -7.71
N SER A 30 -25.56 -9.49 -7.20
CA SER A 30 -25.92 -9.87 -5.83
C SER A 30 -25.23 -8.99 -4.78
N LEU A 31 -23.99 -8.57 -5.05
CA LEU A 31 -23.26 -7.64 -4.19
C LEU A 31 -23.90 -6.24 -4.23
N SER A 32 -24.33 -5.75 -5.40
CA SER A 32 -25.00 -4.45 -5.50
C SER A 32 -26.30 -4.42 -4.72
N ASP A 33 -27.15 -5.44 -4.83
CA ASP A 33 -28.39 -5.56 -4.05
C ASP A 33 -28.14 -5.47 -2.53
N THR A 34 -27.05 -6.11 -2.09
CA THR A 34 -26.67 -6.12 -0.67
C THR A 34 -26.12 -4.76 -0.22
N VAL A 35 -25.40 -4.05 -1.09
CA VAL A 35 -24.80 -2.74 -0.80
C VAL A 35 -25.85 -1.63 -0.84
N THR A 36 -26.83 -1.73 -1.74
CA THR A 36 -27.92 -0.76 -1.89
C THR A 36 -29.14 -1.09 -1.03
N ASN A 37 -29.14 -2.21 -0.30
CA ASN A 37 -30.30 -2.74 0.40
C ASN A 37 -31.53 -2.86 -0.54
N LYS A 38 -31.29 -3.26 -1.80
CA LYS A 38 -32.26 -3.36 -2.90
C LYS A 38 -33.00 -2.05 -3.22
N LEU A 39 -32.47 -0.89 -2.82
CA LEU A 39 -33.05 0.41 -3.14
C LEU A 39 -32.81 0.83 -4.59
N ILE A 40 -31.80 0.25 -5.25
CA ILE A 40 -31.42 0.57 -6.62
C ILE A 40 -31.37 -0.73 -7.40
N VAL A 41 -32.19 -0.80 -8.46
CA VAL A 41 -32.11 -1.84 -9.48
C VAL A 41 -31.03 -1.41 -10.45
N VAL A 42 -30.05 -2.29 -10.63
CA VAL A 42 -28.96 -2.10 -11.58
C VAL A 42 -29.19 -3.05 -12.73
N GLU A 43 -28.97 -2.61 -13.97
CA GLU A 43 -29.26 -3.43 -15.15
C GLU A 43 -28.01 -4.03 -15.78
N ASN A 44 -26.85 -3.41 -15.53
CA ASN A 44 -25.60 -3.77 -16.17
C ASN A 44 -24.42 -3.78 -15.20
N VAL A 45 -23.35 -4.48 -15.59
CA VAL A 45 -22.12 -4.68 -14.81
C VAL A 45 -21.43 -3.35 -14.48
N CYS A 46 -21.44 -2.39 -15.41
CA CYS A 46 -20.78 -1.10 -15.24
C CYS A 46 -21.48 -0.28 -14.16
N GLU A 47 -22.80 -0.16 -14.28
CA GLU A 47 -23.67 0.54 -13.34
C GLU A 47 -23.67 -0.14 -11.96
N ALA A 48 -23.63 -1.48 -11.90
CA ALA A 48 -23.47 -2.23 -10.65
C ALA A 48 -22.16 -1.88 -9.95
N THR A 49 -21.06 -1.80 -10.71
CA THR A 49 -19.74 -1.42 -10.18
C THR A 49 -19.76 0.01 -9.65
N GLU A 50 -20.31 0.96 -10.41
CA GLU A 50 -20.37 2.37 -10.01
C GLU A 50 -21.29 2.59 -8.81
N THR A 51 -22.42 1.90 -8.76
CA THR A 51 -23.37 1.95 -7.64
C THR A 51 -22.74 1.38 -6.37
N ILE A 52 -22.05 0.23 -6.45
CA ILE A 52 -21.35 -0.36 -5.31
C ILE A 52 -20.29 0.60 -4.75
N LEU A 53 -19.51 1.23 -5.63
CA LEU A 53 -18.48 2.19 -5.23
C LEU A 53 -19.10 3.46 -4.61
N SER A 54 -20.23 3.92 -5.14
CA SER A 54 -20.90 5.14 -4.66
C SER A 54 -21.59 4.94 -3.30
N PHE A 55 -22.16 3.75 -3.06
CA PHE A 55 -22.84 3.43 -1.81
C PHE A 55 -21.91 2.89 -0.72
N SER A 56 -20.71 2.41 -1.09
CA SER A 56 -19.74 1.92 -0.11
C SER A 56 -19.01 3.06 0.57
N LYS A 57 -19.16 3.16 1.89
CA LYS A 57 -18.43 4.13 2.74
C LYS A 57 -17.16 3.55 3.35
N ASN A 58 -17.03 2.22 3.37
CA ASN A 58 -15.94 1.50 4.02
C ASN A 58 -15.47 0.33 3.14
N ALA A 59 -14.22 0.39 2.68
CA ALA A 59 -13.61 -0.64 1.86
C ALA A 59 -13.50 -1.99 2.60
N GLU A 60 -13.22 -1.95 3.91
CA GLU A 60 -13.06 -3.15 4.74
C GLU A 60 -14.36 -3.95 4.83
N GLU A 61 -15.49 -3.27 5.04
CA GLU A 61 -16.81 -3.89 5.09
C GLU A 61 -17.19 -4.52 3.75
N LEU A 62 -16.89 -3.83 2.65
CA LEU A 62 -17.15 -4.36 1.31
C LEU A 62 -16.35 -5.64 1.05
N LEU A 63 -15.06 -5.64 1.35
CA LEU A 63 -14.21 -6.82 1.17
C LEU A 63 -14.58 -7.99 2.10
N ARG A 64 -15.14 -7.71 3.28
CA ARG A 64 -15.61 -8.76 4.20
C ARG A 64 -16.87 -9.46 3.72
N ARG A 65 -17.70 -8.84 2.85
CA ARG A 65 -18.94 -9.44 2.34
C ARG A 65 -18.68 -10.80 1.69
N ARG A 66 -19.61 -11.73 1.86
CA ARG A 66 -19.48 -13.14 1.44
C ARG A 66 -19.20 -13.28 -0.06
N LYS A 67 -19.75 -12.39 -0.89
CA LYS A 67 -19.56 -12.40 -2.35
C LYS A 67 -18.14 -12.04 -2.79
N VAL A 68 -17.41 -11.26 -1.99
CA VAL A 68 -15.99 -11.01 -2.24
C VAL A 68 -15.19 -12.18 -1.69
N GLN A 69 -14.87 -13.14 -2.55
CA GLN A 69 -14.12 -14.34 -2.17
C GLN A 69 -12.65 -14.05 -1.88
N ARG A 70 -12.06 -14.90 -1.03
CA ARG A 70 -10.63 -14.85 -0.68
C ARG A 70 -9.74 -14.81 -1.92
N ASP A 71 -10.03 -15.68 -2.90
CA ASP A 71 -9.21 -15.85 -4.10
C ASP A 71 -9.20 -14.61 -4.99
N LEU A 72 -10.29 -13.84 -5.01
CA LEU A 72 -10.36 -12.58 -5.74
C LEU A 72 -9.39 -11.55 -5.13
N ILE A 73 -9.36 -11.45 -3.79
CA ILE A 73 -8.46 -10.54 -3.08
C ILE A 73 -7.01 -11.02 -3.25
N PHE A 74 -6.77 -12.33 -3.14
CA PHE A 74 -5.45 -12.91 -3.35
C PHE A 74 -4.92 -12.64 -4.76
N LYS A 75 -5.72 -12.93 -5.79
CA LYS A 75 -5.37 -12.68 -7.19
C LYS A 75 -5.11 -11.20 -7.46
N TYR A 76 -5.91 -10.32 -6.85
CA TYR A 76 -5.67 -8.88 -6.92
C TYR A 76 -4.32 -8.50 -6.30
N LEU A 77 -4.03 -8.94 -5.08
CA LEU A 77 -2.76 -8.63 -4.39
C LEU A 77 -1.53 -9.12 -5.18
N VAL A 78 -1.59 -10.34 -5.71
CA VAL A 78 -0.52 -10.89 -6.56
C VAL A 78 -0.34 -10.04 -7.82
N LYS A 79 -1.44 -9.58 -8.45
CA LYS A 79 -1.39 -8.72 -9.63
C LYS A 79 -0.78 -7.35 -9.34
N GLU A 80 -0.98 -6.81 -8.14
CA GLU A 80 -0.34 -5.56 -7.69
C GLU A 80 1.09 -5.77 -7.17
N GLY A 81 1.65 -6.99 -7.28
CA GLY A 81 3.03 -7.29 -6.88
C GLY A 81 3.22 -7.58 -5.38
N VAL A 82 2.13 -7.75 -4.63
CA VAL A 82 2.19 -8.09 -3.21
C VAL A 82 2.34 -9.60 -3.04
N THR A 83 3.45 -10.03 -2.45
CA THR A 83 3.69 -11.44 -2.10
C THR A 83 2.86 -11.84 -0.89
N MET A 84 1.91 -12.75 -1.09
CA MET A 84 1.08 -13.35 -0.04
C MET A 84 1.28 -14.85 -0.01
N SER A 85 1.15 -15.45 1.17
CA SER A 85 1.15 -16.90 1.29
C SER A 85 -0.13 -17.48 0.69
N PRO A 86 -0.09 -18.59 -0.07
CA PRO A 86 -1.29 -19.27 -0.57
C PRO A 86 -2.26 -19.67 0.54
N ASN A 87 -1.76 -19.88 1.76
CA ASN A 87 -2.54 -20.22 2.94
C ASN A 87 -3.08 -18.99 3.74
N SER A 88 -2.78 -17.76 3.33
CA SER A 88 -3.25 -16.52 3.99
C SER A 88 -4.78 -16.35 4.05
N GLU A 89 -5.34 -16.33 5.25
CA GLU A 89 -6.77 -16.14 5.50
C GLU A 89 -7.36 -14.85 4.92
N LYS A 90 -8.67 -14.86 4.63
CA LYS A 90 -9.38 -13.71 4.03
C LYS A 90 -9.12 -12.42 4.80
N HIS A 91 -9.15 -12.46 6.13
CA HIS A 91 -8.93 -11.26 6.94
C HIS A 91 -7.50 -10.69 6.80
N GLN A 92 -6.49 -11.55 6.59
CA GLN A 92 -5.11 -11.13 6.33
C GLN A 92 -5.00 -10.46 4.95
N LEU A 93 -5.65 -11.03 3.94
CA LEU A 93 -5.70 -10.44 2.59
C LEU A 93 -6.42 -9.09 2.60
N VAL A 94 -7.53 -8.97 3.33
CA VAL A 94 -8.25 -7.70 3.51
C VAL A 94 -7.36 -6.66 4.17
N LYS A 95 -6.67 -7.03 5.27
CA LYS A 95 -5.75 -6.13 5.96
C LYS A 95 -4.65 -5.64 5.02
N ARG A 96 -4.03 -6.54 4.24
CA ARG A 96 -2.99 -6.16 3.28
C ARG A 96 -3.50 -5.31 2.13
N ALA A 97 -4.70 -5.55 1.61
CA ALA A 97 -5.31 -4.70 0.59
C ALA A 97 -5.55 -3.29 1.12
N LEU A 98 -6.06 -3.16 2.35
CA LEU A 98 -6.26 -1.85 3.00
C LEU A 98 -4.93 -1.13 3.28
N GLU A 99 -3.89 -1.85 3.68
CA GLU A 99 -2.55 -1.28 3.82
C GLU A 99 -1.99 -0.78 2.48
N LEU A 100 -2.16 -1.56 1.40
CA LEU A 100 -1.75 -1.17 0.05
C LEU A 100 -2.46 0.11 -0.43
N TRP A 101 -3.74 0.27 -0.08
CA TRP A 101 -4.52 1.45 -0.47
C TRP A 101 -4.37 2.61 0.50
N SER A 102 -3.89 2.35 1.71
CA SER A 102 -3.64 3.41 2.66
C SER A 102 -2.56 4.33 2.07
N PRO A 103 -2.78 5.65 2.05
CA PRO A 103 -1.67 6.56 1.79
C PRO A 103 -0.58 6.20 2.77
N VAL A 104 0.67 6.04 2.29
CA VAL A 104 1.83 5.72 3.13
C VAL A 104 1.79 6.66 4.33
N LYS A 105 1.33 6.14 5.47
CA LYS A 105 1.34 6.89 6.71
C LYS A 105 2.78 6.81 7.17
N VAL A 106 3.56 7.81 6.76
CA VAL A 106 4.74 8.22 7.51
C VAL A 106 4.23 8.40 8.93
N GLY A 107 4.55 7.46 9.81
CA GLY A 107 4.05 7.44 11.17
C GLY A 107 4.51 8.71 11.86
N THR A 108 3.60 9.66 12.04
CA THR A 108 3.76 10.79 12.95
C THR A 108 3.85 10.20 14.37
N GLY A 109 5.06 9.86 14.80
CA GLY A 109 5.34 9.18 16.07
C GLY A 109 6.49 8.19 16.02
N SER A 110 6.97 7.79 14.84
CA SER A 110 8.20 7.02 14.70
C SER A 110 9.26 7.90 14.05
N LEU A 111 10.33 8.21 14.77
CA LEU A 111 11.53 8.91 14.26
C LEU A 111 12.28 8.13 13.16
N VAL A 112 11.68 7.04 12.67
CA VAL A 112 12.18 6.15 11.64
C VAL A 112 11.03 5.66 10.75
N GLY A 113 11.17 5.83 9.43
CA GLY A 113 10.28 5.31 8.40
C GLY A 113 10.99 4.22 7.58
N TRP A 114 10.25 3.20 7.11
CA TRP A 114 10.81 2.09 6.33
C TRP A 114 9.85 1.74 5.20
N LEU A 115 10.38 1.38 4.03
CA LEU A 115 9.63 0.92 2.86
C LEU A 115 10.32 -0.32 2.30
N ALA A 116 9.55 -1.35 1.93
CA ALA A 116 10.07 -2.49 1.19
C ALA A 116 9.23 -2.74 -0.05
N LEU A 117 9.88 -2.86 -1.20
CA LEU A 117 9.26 -3.20 -2.49
C LEU A 117 9.99 -4.37 -3.12
N ALA A 118 9.27 -5.26 -3.79
CA ALA A 118 9.86 -6.36 -4.54
C ALA A 118 9.46 -6.25 -6.02
N SER A 119 10.46 -6.30 -6.89
CA SER A 119 10.27 -6.43 -8.34
C SER A 119 9.99 -7.89 -8.69
N PRO A 120 9.11 -8.16 -9.68
CA PRO A 120 8.96 -9.49 -10.28
C PRO A 120 10.29 -10.08 -10.79
N HIS A 121 11.28 -9.23 -11.12
CA HIS A 121 12.58 -9.63 -11.65
C HIS A 121 13.62 -9.96 -10.56
N GLY A 122 13.20 -10.08 -9.29
CA GLY A 122 14.03 -10.58 -8.18
C GLY A 122 14.85 -9.50 -7.46
N LEU A 123 14.69 -8.23 -7.83
CA LEU A 123 15.23 -7.11 -7.06
C LEU A 123 14.28 -6.74 -5.91
N VAL A 124 14.79 -6.64 -4.70
CA VAL A 124 14.07 -6.16 -3.52
C VAL A 124 14.68 -4.84 -3.08
N LEU A 125 13.87 -3.80 -3.04
CA LEU A 125 14.25 -2.49 -2.55
C LEU A 125 13.86 -2.33 -1.08
N VAL A 126 14.79 -1.85 -0.25
CA VAL A 126 14.55 -1.52 1.15
C VAL A 126 14.95 -0.06 1.39
N GLY A 127 14.00 0.81 1.67
CA GLY A 127 14.22 2.20 2.07
C GLY A 127 14.07 2.37 3.58
N VAL A 128 14.93 3.17 4.19
CA VAL A 128 14.94 3.54 5.61
C VAL A 128 15.15 5.04 5.70
N ALA A 129 14.37 5.74 6.49
CA ALA A 129 14.61 7.13 6.84
C ALA A 129 14.68 7.25 8.36
N GLY A 130 15.57 8.09 8.88
CA GLY A 130 15.77 8.23 10.31
C GLY A 130 16.45 9.54 10.68
N THR A 131 16.81 9.66 11.95
CA THR A 131 17.48 10.84 12.53
C THR A 131 18.92 10.50 12.91
N ILE A 132 19.82 11.47 12.74
CA ILE A 132 21.22 11.37 13.15
C ILE A 132 21.35 12.10 14.47
N HIS A 133 21.90 11.45 15.50
CA HIS A 133 22.11 12.06 16.82
C HIS A 133 23.58 12.02 17.23
N ARG A 134 24.00 13.04 17.97
CA ARG A 134 25.23 13.03 18.79
C ARG A 134 24.83 13.42 20.20
N ASP A 135 25.09 12.54 21.15
CA ASP A 135 24.59 12.64 22.52
C ASP A 135 23.06 12.82 22.54
N SER A 136 22.56 13.90 23.14
CA SER A 136 21.14 14.28 23.15
C SER A 136 20.74 15.21 22.00
N SER A 137 21.66 15.56 21.10
CA SER A 137 21.43 16.53 20.02
C SER A 137 21.13 15.82 18.70
N CYS A 138 19.95 16.08 18.12
CA CYS A 138 19.61 15.66 16.77
C CYS A 138 20.36 16.54 15.77
N LEU A 139 21.27 15.94 15.01
CA LEU A 139 22.11 16.62 14.02
C LEU A 139 21.48 16.68 12.63
N GLY A 140 20.37 15.98 12.42
CA GLY A 140 19.67 15.97 11.14
C GLY A 140 18.95 14.66 10.86
N ILE A 141 18.65 14.44 9.59
CA ILE A 141 17.95 13.25 9.10
C ILE A 141 18.77 12.52 8.04
N PHE A 142 18.52 11.23 7.89
CA PHE A 142 19.06 10.41 6.83
C PHE A 142 17.97 9.63 6.11
N GLU A 143 18.24 9.30 4.86
CA GLU A 143 17.48 8.39 4.01
C GLU A 143 18.48 7.41 3.39
N GLN A 144 18.30 6.12 3.65
CA GLN A 144 19.12 5.04 3.14
C GLN A 144 18.27 4.05 2.34
N THR A 145 18.70 3.72 1.13
CA THR A 145 18.01 2.75 0.28
C THR A 145 18.97 1.65 -0.15
N PHE A 146 18.52 0.40 -0.08
CA PHE A 146 19.25 -0.79 -0.48
C PHE A 146 18.50 -1.47 -1.63
N GLY A 147 19.20 -1.74 -2.73
CA GLY A 147 18.75 -2.71 -3.73
C GLY A 147 19.36 -4.07 -3.40
N LEU A 148 18.53 -5.07 -3.11
CA LEU A 148 18.92 -6.42 -2.74
C LEU A 148 18.55 -7.39 -3.85
N ILE A 149 19.40 -8.35 -4.16
CA ILE A 149 19.08 -9.47 -5.05
C ILE A 149 19.24 -10.75 -4.24
N ARG A 150 18.24 -11.64 -4.32
CA ARG A 150 18.31 -12.94 -3.67
C ARG A 150 19.33 -13.83 -4.39
N SER A 151 20.19 -14.49 -3.63
CA SER A 151 21.08 -15.52 -4.17
C SER A 151 20.25 -16.69 -4.68
N PRO A 152 20.51 -17.20 -5.90
CA PRO A 152 19.81 -18.38 -6.40
C PRO A 152 20.28 -19.69 -5.73
N LEU A 153 21.43 -19.67 -5.04
CA LEU A 153 22.06 -20.85 -4.45
C LEU A 153 21.71 -21.08 -2.98
N ASP A 154 21.21 -20.06 -2.29
CA ASP A 154 20.89 -20.12 -0.86
C ASP A 154 19.66 -19.26 -0.58
N GLU A 155 18.65 -19.88 0.04
CA GLU A 155 17.29 -19.36 0.13
C GLU A 155 17.20 -18.06 0.94
N ASN A 156 18.11 -17.80 1.88
CA ASN A 156 18.09 -16.56 2.68
C ASN A 156 19.35 -15.70 2.53
N SER A 157 20.09 -15.90 1.44
CA SER A 157 21.26 -15.09 1.13
C SER A 157 20.88 -13.94 0.20
N TRP A 158 21.19 -12.71 0.60
CA TRP A 158 20.88 -11.50 -0.16
C TRP A 158 22.17 -10.76 -0.47
N LYS A 159 22.35 -10.39 -1.75
CA LYS A 159 23.45 -9.53 -2.18
C LYS A 159 22.96 -8.12 -2.38
N VAL A 160 23.73 -7.16 -1.85
CA VAL A 160 23.46 -5.75 -2.07
C VAL A 160 23.94 -5.37 -3.47
N LYS A 161 23.00 -5.00 -4.35
CA LYS A 161 23.25 -4.49 -5.71
C LYS A 161 23.67 -3.02 -5.67
N PHE A 162 22.99 -2.21 -4.87
CA PHE A 162 23.31 -0.80 -4.68
C PHE A 162 22.89 -0.31 -3.30
N ILE A 163 23.56 0.75 -2.83
CA ILE A 163 23.24 1.48 -1.61
C ILE A 163 23.22 2.97 -1.96
N ASN A 164 22.12 3.63 -1.65
CA ASN A 164 22.00 5.09 -1.75
C ASN A 164 21.79 5.66 -0.35
N LEU A 165 22.61 6.64 0.04
CA LEU A 165 22.48 7.33 1.32
C LEU A 165 22.38 8.83 1.07
N LYS A 166 21.34 9.46 1.59
CA LYS A 166 21.13 10.90 1.61
C LYS A 166 21.12 11.37 3.06
N ILE A 167 21.90 12.39 3.38
CA ILE A 167 21.95 12.99 4.70
C ILE A 167 21.59 14.47 4.56
N LYS A 168 20.74 14.97 5.46
CA LYS A 168 20.44 16.40 5.60
C LYS A 168 20.79 16.81 7.03
N GLY A 169 21.83 17.62 7.16
CA GLY A 169 22.24 18.20 8.44
C GLY A 169 21.40 19.42 8.81
N GLN A 170 21.34 19.75 10.10
CA GLN A 170 20.79 21.01 10.57
C GLN A 170 21.81 22.14 10.29
N ASP A 171 21.39 23.20 9.59
CA ASP A 171 22.22 24.40 9.42
C ASP A 171 22.39 25.10 10.77
N ALA A 172 23.65 25.40 11.14
CA ALA A 172 24.01 26.03 12.41
C ALA A 172 23.52 27.49 12.59
N LEU A 173 22.78 28.05 11.62
CA LEU A 173 22.48 29.49 11.53
C LEU A 173 21.00 29.87 11.45
N GLY A 174 20.07 28.98 11.81
CA GLY A 174 18.67 29.38 11.96
C GLY A 174 17.79 28.23 12.39
N GLY A 175 17.12 28.38 13.53
CA GLY A 175 16.27 27.36 14.17
C GLY A 175 15.05 26.95 13.35
N SER A 176 15.26 26.21 12.27
CA SER A 176 14.21 25.51 11.56
C SER A 176 13.92 24.20 12.28
N GLU A 177 12.63 23.92 12.50
CA GLU A 177 12.15 22.64 13.03
C GLU A 177 12.79 21.47 12.26
N VAL A 178 13.22 20.44 12.99
CA VAL A 178 13.75 19.21 12.40
C VAL A 178 12.63 18.59 11.55
N ALA A 179 12.73 18.75 10.23
CA ALA A 179 11.80 18.15 9.30
C ALA A 179 11.73 16.63 9.56
N ALA A 180 10.52 16.09 9.67
CA ALA A 180 10.33 14.68 9.96
C ALA A 180 11.07 13.81 8.92
N PRO A 181 11.81 12.76 9.35
CA PRO A 181 12.48 11.87 8.42
C PRO A 181 11.44 11.23 7.51
N SER A 182 11.60 11.46 6.21
CA SER A 182 10.69 10.94 5.19
C SER A 182 11.50 10.43 4.01
N LEU A 183 11.05 9.31 3.45
CA LEU A 183 11.59 8.78 2.20
C LEU A 183 11.09 9.68 1.07
N SER A 184 12.02 10.32 0.37
CA SER A 184 11.70 11.27 -0.71
C SER A 184 11.40 10.59 -2.04
N TYR A 185 11.67 9.28 -2.13
CA TYR A 185 11.42 8.49 -3.32
C TYR A 185 9.93 8.38 -3.67
N ASN A 186 9.59 8.79 -4.89
CA ASN A 186 8.28 8.57 -5.47
C ASN A 186 8.21 7.16 -6.13
N SER A 187 6.99 6.63 -6.28
CA SER A 187 6.74 5.31 -6.89
C SER A 187 7.39 5.14 -8.28
N THR A 188 7.51 6.23 -9.06
CA THR A 188 8.05 6.23 -10.43
C THR A 188 9.58 6.04 -10.47
N GLU A 189 10.32 6.67 -9.58
CA GLU A 189 11.77 6.47 -9.44
C GLU A 189 12.08 5.04 -8.96
N LEU A 190 11.23 4.49 -8.10
CA LEU A 190 11.35 3.11 -7.60
C LEU A 190 11.06 2.09 -8.70
N GLN A 191 10.10 2.38 -9.58
CA GLN A 191 9.83 1.59 -10.79
C GLN A 191 11.04 1.57 -11.74
N LEU A 192 11.82 2.65 -11.84
CA LEU A 192 13.00 2.71 -12.69
C LEU A 192 14.07 1.68 -12.28
N TYR A 193 14.20 1.43 -10.98
CA TYR A 193 15.11 0.39 -10.46
C TYR A 193 14.54 -1.03 -10.66
N CYS A 194 13.22 -1.15 -10.80
CA CYS A 194 12.52 -2.42 -10.94
C CYS A 194 12.23 -2.82 -12.40
N SER A 195 12.49 -1.93 -13.37
CA SER A 195 12.36 -2.12 -14.82
C SER A 195 13.49 -2.95 -15.41
#